data_AF-A0A1E3H2G3-F1
#
_entry.id   AF-A0A1E3H2G3-F1
#
_cell.length_a   1.000
_cell.length_b   1.000
_cell.length_c   1.000
_cell.angle_alpha   90.00
_cell.angle_beta   90.00
_cell.angle_gamma   90.00
#
_symmetry.space_group_name_H-M   'P 1'
#
loop_
_entity.id
_entity.type
_entity.pdbx_description
1 polymer ?
#
loop_
_entity_poly.entity_id
_entity_poly.type
_entity_poly.pdbx_seq_one_letter_code
_entity_poly.pdbx_strand_id
1 'polypeptide(L)'
;MNARPLPPDRRQLARTLRKEMTDPERRVWHAVRGKRFSGFGIRRQVPIGSYIVDFVCQKRKLVIEIDGEQHGWPEQAERDEIRTRWLEAAGYRVLRIWNFEVMTTFEVVLERIYAALQEGEEGP
;
A
#
# COMPACT_ATOMS: atom_id res chain seq x y z
N MET A 1 12.22 18.41 -15.55
CA MET A 1 12.40 17.20 -14.71
C MET A 1 11.91 16.00 -15.52
N ASN A 2 12.82 15.28 -16.18
CA ASN A 2 12.45 14.18 -17.07
C ASN A 2 12.16 12.93 -16.24
N ALA A 3 10.91 12.47 -16.25
CA ALA A 3 10.53 11.19 -15.69
C ALA A 3 11.28 10.09 -16.45
N ARG A 4 12.33 9.55 -15.82
CA ARG A 4 13.10 8.41 -16.34
C ARG A 4 12.12 7.25 -16.55
N PRO A 5 12.03 6.66 -17.76
CA PRO A 5 11.09 5.57 -18.01
C PRO A 5 11.36 4.41 -17.06
N LEU A 6 10.30 3.91 -16.42
CA LEU A 6 10.37 2.77 -15.50
C LEU A 6 10.95 1.54 -16.24
N PRO A 7 11.89 0.78 -15.65
CA PRO A 7 12.52 -0.37 -16.30
C PRO A 7 11.48 -1.45 -16.69
N PRO A 8 11.77 -2.30 -17.70
CA PRO A 8 10.75 -3.02 -18.45
C PRO A 8 9.90 -4.06 -17.70
N ASP A 9 10.22 -4.47 -16.46
CA ASP A 9 9.58 -5.64 -15.84
C ASP A 9 8.57 -5.31 -14.72
N ARG A 10 8.55 -4.09 -14.17
CA ARG A 10 7.70 -3.78 -13.00
C ARG A 10 6.20 -3.82 -13.29
N ARG A 11 5.79 -3.50 -14.52
CA ARG A 11 4.38 -3.61 -14.94
C ARG A 11 3.95 -5.06 -15.07
N GLN A 12 4.85 -5.93 -15.51
CA GLN A 12 4.60 -7.37 -15.62
C GLN A 12 4.56 -8.00 -14.24
N LEU A 13 5.54 -7.70 -13.39
CA LEU A 13 5.53 -8.09 -11.98
C LEU A 13 4.25 -7.65 -11.26
N ALA A 14 3.82 -6.39 -11.42
CA ALA A 14 2.55 -5.92 -10.86
C ALA A 14 1.33 -6.68 -11.40
N ARG A 15 1.35 -7.16 -12.65
CA ARG A 15 0.27 -8.01 -13.19
C ARG A 15 0.29 -9.39 -12.55
N THR A 16 1.46 -9.96 -12.30
CA THR A 16 1.64 -11.23 -11.59
C THR A 16 1.18 -11.13 -10.14
N LEU A 17 1.66 -10.14 -9.40
CA LEU A 17 1.23 -9.89 -8.02
C LEU A 17 -0.28 -9.67 -7.90
N ARG A 18 -0.91 -9.06 -8.92
CA ARG A 18 -2.37 -8.94 -8.95
C ARG A 18 -3.11 -10.28 -9.07
N LYS A 19 -2.49 -11.31 -9.60
CA LYS A 19 -3.06 -12.66 -9.67
C LYS A 19 -2.73 -13.47 -8.43
N GLU A 20 -1.59 -13.21 -7.82
CA GLU A 20 -0.99 -14.00 -6.74
C GLU A 20 -1.09 -13.33 -5.37
N MET A 21 -2.10 -12.48 -5.15
CA MET A 21 -2.31 -11.85 -3.84
C MET A 21 -2.47 -12.89 -2.73
N THR A 22 -1.82 -12.63 -1.61
CA THR A 22 -1.98 -13.42 -0.37
C THR A 22 -3.43 -13.40 0.12
N ASP A 23 -3.80 -14.31 1.02
CA ASP A 23 -5.16 -14.32 1.61
C ASP A 23 -5.49 -13.01 2.35
N PRO A 24 -4.59 -12.42 3.17
CA PRO A 24 -4.80 -11.11 3.78
C PRO A 24 -5.03 -10.00 2.75
N GLU A 25 -4.18 -9.90 1.72
CA GLU A 25 -4.35 -8.91 0.65
C GLU A 25 -5.68 -9.08 -0.10
N ARG A 26 -6.07 -10.33 -0.42
CA ARG A 26 -7.36 -10.61 -1.06
C ARG A 26 -8.51 -10.13 -0.20
N ARG A 27 -8.47 -10.41 1.11
CA ARG A 27 -9.49 -9.99 2.07
C ARG A 27 -9.66 -8.46 2.08
N VAL A 28 -8.55 -7.72 2.20
CA VAL A 28 -8.56 -6.25 2.12
C VAL A 28 -9.09 -5.78 0.77
N TRP A 29 -8.58 -6.34 -0.34
CA TRP A 29 -9.01 -5.94 -1.68
C TRP A 29 -10.51 -6.09 -1.91
N HIS A 30 -11.12 -7.19 -1.43
CA HIS A 30 -12.55 -7.42 -1.54
C HIS A 30 -13.38 -6.32 -0.86
N ALA A 31 -12.92 -5.83 0.30
CA ALA A 31 -13.57 -4.74 1.01
C ALA A 31 -13.39 -3.39 0.30
N VAL A 32 -12.19 -3.10 -0.20
CA VAL A 32 -11.84 -1.73 -0.63
C VAL A 32 -12.02 -1.44 -2.13
N ARG A 33 -12.19 -2.46 -2.96
CA ARG A 33 -12.24 -2.31 -4.42
C ARG A 33 -13.43 -1.50 -4.92
N GLY A 34 -13.25 -0.90 -6.10
CA GLY A 34 -14.37 -0.36 -6.89
C GLY A 34 -15.12 0.77 -6.18
N LYS A 35 -14.43 1.58 -5.36
CA LYS A 35 -15.01 2.66 -4.56
C LYS A 35 -16.03 2.21 -3.51
N ARG A 36 -16.07 0.91 -3.18
CA ARG A 36 -16.95 0.36 -2.13
C ARG A 36 -16.63 0.89 -0.73
N PHE A 37 -15.42 1.39 -0.55
CA PHE A 37 -14.95 1.94 0.71
C PHE A 37 -15.12 3.46 0.74
N SER A 38 -16.33 3.90 1.09
CA SER A 38 -16.69 5.31 1.23
C SER A 38 -16.35 6.18 0.01
N GLY A 39 -16.43 5.61 -1.20
CA GLY A 39 -16.14 6.32 -2.44
C GLY A 39 -14.64 6.41 -2.80
N PHE A 40 -13.73 5.94 -1.94
CA PHE A 40 -12.29 6.05 -2.17
C PHE A 40 -11.79 5.16 -3.30
N GLY A 41 -11.05 5.75 -4.23
CA GLY A 41 -10.45 5.06 -5.37
C GLY A 41 -9.15 4.33 -4.98
N ILE A 42 -9.25 3.20 -4.29
CA ILE A 42 -8.11 2.38 -3.91
C ILE A 42 -7.75 1.43 -5.06
N ARG A 43 -6.46 1.37 -5.39
CA ARG A 43 -5.86 0.48 -6.39
C ARG A 43 -4.90 -0.48 -5.69
N ARG A 44 -4.67 -1.65 -6.28
CA ARG A 44 -3.78 -2.68 -5.73
C ARG A 44 -2.56 -2.96 -6.59
N GLN A 45 -1.46 -3.35 -5.95
CA GLN A 45 -0.20 -3.76 -6.55
C GLN A 45 0.26 -2.71 -7.59
N VAL A 46 0.49 -1.49 -7.13
CA VAL A 46 0.73 -0.32 -7.99
C VAL A 46 2.22 0.03 -8.03
N PRO A 47 2.84 0.07 -9.21
CA PRO A 47 4.20 0.61 -9.34
C PRO A 47 4.24 2.10 -8.99
N ILE A 48 5.10 2.48 -8.05
CA ILE A 48 5.44 3.87 -7.70
C ILE A 48 6.98 3.96 -7.70
N GLY A 49 7.52 4.59 -8.75
CA GLY A 49 8.97 4.66 -8.99
C GLY A 49 9.65 3.29 -8.90
N SER A 50 10.48 3.12 -7.87
CA SER A 50 11.25 1.89 -7.68
C SER A 50 10.51 0.75 -6.97
N TYR A 51 9.26 0.98 -6.54
CA TYR A 51 8.55 0.03 -5.68
C TYR A 51 7.21 -0.37 -6.28
N ILE A 52 6.67 -1.51 -5.85
CA ILE A 52 5.28 -1.89 -6.06
C ILE A 52 4.66 -1.94 -4.67
N VAL A 53 3.59 -1.16 -4.47
CA VAL A 53 2.88 -1.08 -3.19
C VAL A 53 1.61 -1.91 -3.24
N ASP A 54 1.25 -2.55 -2.13
CA ASP A 54 0.09 -3.45 -2.09
C ASP A 54 -1.21 -2.72 -2.40
N PHE A 55 -1.43 -1.56 -1.79
CA PHE A 55 -2.56 -0.69 -2.10
C PHE A 55 -2.18 0.79 -2.08
N VAL A 56 -2.91 1.59 -2.86
CA VAL A 56 -2.76 3.04 -2.86
C VAL A 56 -4.07 3.76 -3.19
N CYS A 57 -4.36 4.81 -2.43
CA CYS A 57 -5.31 5.85 -2.81
C CYS A 57 -4.54 7.06 -3.35
N GLN A 58 -4.49 7.21 -4.67
CA GLN A 58 -3.71 8.27 -5.32
C GLN A 58 -4.19 9.69 -4.92
N LYS A 59 -5.50 9.88 -4.78
CA LYS A 59 -6.10 11.17 -4.39
C LYS A 59 -5.72 11.58 -2.97
N ARG A 60 -5.63 10.61 -2.05
CA ARG A 60 -5.30 10.83 -0.63
C ARG A 60 -3.82 10.68 -0.32
N LYS A 61 -3.01 10.39 -1.36
CA LYS A 61 -1.57 10.08 -1.23
C LYS A 61 -1.29 9.10 -0.09
N LEU A 62 -2.12 8.06 0.03
CA LEU A 62 -1.97 7.03 1.05
C LEU A 62 -1.60 5.70 0.40
N VAL A 63 -0.46 5.16 0.79
CA VAL A 63 -0.03 3.78 0.55
C VAL A 63 -0.45 2.92 1.74
N ILE A 64 -0.95 1.71 1.48
CA ILE A 64 -1.28 0.73 2.50
C ILE A 64 -0.53 -0.56 2.16
N GLU A 65 0.31 -1.04 3.07
CA GLU A 65 1.12 -2.26 2.92
C GLU A 65 0.63 -3.32 3.91
N ILE A 66 0.50 -4.56 3.43
CA ILE A 66 0.02 -5.70 4.20
C ILE A 66 1.24 -6.57 4.51
N ASP A 67 1.73 -6.49 5.75
CA ASP A 67 3.02 -7.06 6.16
C ASP A 67 2.86 -8.38 6.92
N GLY A 68 3.69 -9.36 6.57
CA GLY A 68 3.56 -10.76 6.98
C GLY A 68 4.45 -11.24 8.13
N GLU A 69 5.10 -10.32 8.85
CA GLU A 69 6.21 -10.51 9.79
C GLU A 69 7.55 -10.09 9.19
N GLN A 70 8.12 -9.00 9.72
CA GLN A 70 9.54 -8.72 9.63
C GLN A 70 10.24 -9.49 10.75
N HIS A 71 10.77 -10.67 10.47
CA HIS A 71 11.73 -11.27 11.39
C HIS A 71 13.01 -10.43 11.39
N GLY A 72 13.06 -9.37 12.20
CA GLY A 72 14.21 -8.80 12.92
C GLY A 72 15.61 -8.69 12.29
N TRP A 73 15.81 -8.96 11.00
CA TRP A 73 17.13 -8.87 10.38
C TRP A 73 17.48 -7.40 10.14
N PRO A 74 18.62 -6.89 10.65
CA PRO A 74 18.99 -5.48 10.51
C PRO A 74 18.99 -4.97 9.05
N GLU A 75 19.36 -5.83 8.10
CA GLU A 75 19.37 -5.50 6.67
C GLU A 75 17.96 -5.29 6.09
N GLN A 76 16.95 -6.00 6.60
CA GLN A 76 15.56 -5.81 6.17
C GLN A 76 15.00 -4.49 6.70
N ALA A 77 15.32 -4.16 7.95
CA ALA A 77 14.91 -2.89 8.57
C ALA A 77 15.44 -1.68 7.79
N GLU A 78 16.72 -1.70 7.41
CA GLU A 78 17.32 -0.60 6.62
C GLU A 78 16.67 -0.46 5.23
N ARG A 79 16.42 -1.59 4.54
CA ARG A 79 15.75 -1.57 3.23
C ARG A 79 14.32 -1.03 3.32
N ASP A 80 13.58 -1.41 4.36
CA ASP A 80 12.22 -0.93 4.57
C ASP A 80 12.17 0.54 4.99
N GLU A 81 13.15 1.02 5.74
CA GLU A 81 13.29 2.44 6.05
C GLU A 81 13.60 3.26 4.78
N ILE A 82 14.53 2.81 3.94
CA ILE A 82 14.84 3.47 2.66
C ILE A 82 13.61 3.51 1.76
N ARG A 83 12.85 2.41 1.68
CA ARG A 83 11.59 2.35 0.92
C ARG A 83 10.58 3.36 1.45
N THR A 84 10.39 3.41 2.77
CA THR A 84 9.41 4.28 3.42
C THR A 84 9.77 5.75 3.18
N ARG A 85 11.01 6.16 3.47
CA ARG A 85 11.49 7.52 3.25
C ARG A 85 11.36 7.95 1.79
N TRP A 86 11.60 7.05 0.84
CA TRP A 86 11.43 7.37 -0.57
C TRP A 86 9.97 7.60 -0.95
N LEU A 87 9.04 6.80 -0.44
CA LEU A 87 7.59 6.98 -0.66
C LEU A 87 7.09 8.29 -0.04
N GLU A 88 7.57 8.62 1.17
CA GLU A 88 7.28 9.88 1.86
C GLU A 88 7.81 11.09 1.09
N ALA A 89 9.05 11.01 0.58
CA ALA A 89 9.61 12.06 -0.28
C ALA A 89 8.83 12.21 -1.60
N ALA A 90 8.16 11.16 -2.08
CA ALA A 90 7.24 11.20 -3.22
C ALA A 90 5.84 11.73 -2.84
N GLY A 91 5.66 12.17 -1.58
CA GLY A 91 4.45 12.79 -1.04
C GLY A 91 3.41 11.79 -0.55
N TYR A 92 3.77 10.52 -0.34
CA TYR A 92 2.85 9.50 0.18
C TYR A 92 3.00 9.29 1.69
N ARG A 93 1.89 9.18 2.40
CA ARG A 93 1.86 8.53 3.72
C ARG A 93 1.83 7.02 3.55
N VAL A 94 2.45 6.28 4.47
CA VAL A 94 2.49 4.81 4.46
C VAL A 94 1.81 4.27 5.70
N LEU A 95 0.73 3.50 5.51
CA LEU A 95 0.05 2.76 6.56
C LEU A 95 0.43 1.27 6.44
N ARG A 96 1.11 0.73 7.45
CA ARG A 96 1.43 -0.70 7.53
C ARG A 96 0.40 -1.42 8.39
N ILE A 97 -0.07 -2.57 7.90
CA ILE A 97 -1.09 -3.39 8.56
C ILE A 97 -0.55 -4.81 8.63
N TRP A 98 -0.61 -5.42 9.81
CA TRP A 98 -0.11 -6.77 9.98
C TRP A 98 -1.08 -7.81 9.43
N ASN A 99 -0.57 -8.85 8.77
CA ASN A 99 -1.35 -9.98 8.27
C ASN A 99 -2.23 -10.59 9.37
N PHE A 100 -1.68 -10.71 10.57
CA PHE A 100 -2.43 -11.22 11.73
C PHE A 100 -3.64 -10.35 12.05
N GLU A 101 -3.52 -9.01 12.03
CA GLU A 101 -4.63 -8.09 12.25
C GLU A 101 -5.69 -8.23 11.14
N VAL A 102 -5.28 -8.34 9.88
CA VAL A 102 -6.21 -8.55 8.76
C VAL A 102 -7.05 -9.81 8.96
N MET A 103 -6.44 -10.86 9.53
CA MET A 103 -7.10 -12.15 9.71
C MET A 103 -7.94 -12.23 10.99
N THR A 104 -7.60 -11.46 12.03
CA THR A 104 -8.22 -11.59 13.37
C THR A 104 -9.07 -10.40 13.79
N THR A 105 -8.73 -9.18 13.36
CA THR A 105 -9.38 -7.93 13.78
C THR A 105 -9.71 -7.06 12.57
N PHE A 106 -10.35 -7.66 11.56
CA PHE A 106 -10.53 -7.04 10.25
C PHE A 106 -11.35 -5.75 10.26
N GLU A 107 -12.35 -5.63 11.14
CA GLU A 107 -13.14 -4.41 11.30
C GLU A 107 -12.27 -3.24 11.77
N VAL A 108 -11.39 -3.48 12.75
CA VAL A 108 -10.40 -2.50 13.24
C VAL A 108 -9.43 -2.09 12.13
N VAL A 109 -9.01 -3.05 11.30
CA VAL A 109 -8.19 -2.78 10.11
C VAL A 109 -8.90 -1.81 9.15
N LEU A 110 -10.18 -2.03 8.87
CA LEU A 110 -10.96 -1.14 8.02
C LEU A 110 -11.09 0.25 8.64
N GLU A 111 -11.39 0.35 9.93
CA GLU A 111 -11.46 1.64 10.64
C GLU A 111 -10.14 2.42 10.55
N ARG A 112 -9.00 1.76 10.75
CA ARG A 112 -7.67 2.36 10.61
C ARG A 112 -7.41 2.86 9.18
N ILE A 113 -7.77 2.07 8.17
CA ILE A 113 -7.66 2.49 6.76
C ILE A 113 -8.55 3.71 6.51
N TYR A 114 -9.78 3.70 7.03
CA TYR A 114 -10.71 4.82 6.87
C TYR A 114 -10.18 6.09 7.51
N ALA A 115 -9.76 6.03 8.77
CA ALA A 115 -9.18 7.17 9.49
C ALA A 115 -7.99 7.75 8.70
N ALA A 116 -7.05 6.90 8.27
CA ALA A 116 -5.90 7.33 7.49
C ALA A 116 -6.29 7.98 6.16
N LEU A 117 -7.40 7.58 5.52
CA LEU A 117 -7.88 8.22 4.28
C LEU A 117 -8.49 9.61 4.50
N GLN A 118 -8.98 9.89 5.71
CA GLN A 118 -9.59 11.19 6.07
C GLN A 118 -8.56 12.25 6.44
N GLU A 119 -7.43 11.86 7.04
CA GLU A 119 -6.34 12.80 7.40
C GLU A 119 -5.79 13.61 6.21
N GLY A 120 -6.01 13.14 4.97
CA GLY A 120 -5.65 13.87 3.74
C GLY A 120 -6.67 14.90 3.27
N GLU A 121 -7.64 15.29 4.12
CA GLU A 121 -8.55 16.42 3.85
C GLU A 121 -8.03 17.77 4.35
N GLU A 122 -7.02 17.79 5.22
CA GLU A 122 -6.42 19.02 5.73
C GLU A 122 -5.18 19.42 4.90
N GLY A 123 -5.43 20.06 3.78
CA GLY A 123 -4.45 20.87 3.06
C GLY A 123 -5.19 22.03 2.39
N PRO A 124 -4.73 23.29 2.54
CA PRO A 124 -5.45 24.48 2.08
C PRO A 124 -5.71 24.50 0.57
#